data_AF-A0ABD3VK66-F1
#
_entry.id   AF-A0ABD3VK66-F1
#
_cell.length_a   1.000
_cell.length_b   1.000
_cell.length_c   1.000
_cell.angle_alpha   90.00
_cell.angle_beta   90.00
_cell.angle_gamma   90.00
#
_symmetry.space_group_name_H-M   'P 1'
#
loop_
_entity.id
_entity.type
_entity.pdbx_description
1 polymer ?
#
loop_
_entity_poly.entity_id
_entity_poly.type
_entity_poly.pdbx_seq_one_letter_code
_entity_poly.pdbx_strand_id
1 'polypeptide(L)'
;GPDDVSIILSPNQTFELVQFSPLSVSCSANCFPSCQYRWTGPGNYSYGNTGVLSVPQIRRDQAGVFTCTAMNPRIPNRSTTANLSVT
;
A
#
# COMPACT_ATOMS: atom_id res chain seq x y z
N GLY A 1 14.39 2.31 -13.51
CA GLY A 1 12.95 2.57 -13.23
C GLY A 1 12.72 2.23 -11.78
N PRO A 2 11.54 1.89 -11.23
CA PRO A 2 11.58 1.26 -9.92
C PRO A 2 12.23 -0.10 -10.15
N ASP A 3 13.49 -0.18 -9.75
CA ASP A 3 14.27 -1.40 -9.81
C ASP A 3 13.90 -2.30 -8.61
N ASP A 4 13.22 -1.74 -7.60
CA ASP A 4 12.64 -2.45 -6.45
C ASP A 4 11.49 -1.65 -5.78
N VAL A 5 10.44 -2.33 -5.26
CA VAL A 5 9.41 -1.75 -4.37
C VAL A 5 9.58 -2.37 -2.99
N SER A 6 9.70 -1.52 -1.99
CA SER A 6 9.75 -1.91 -0.59
C SER A 6 8.53 -1.34 0.14
N ILE A 7 7.66 -2.22 0.63
CA ILE A 7 6.67 -1.82 1.64
C ILE A 7 7.41 -1.71 2.96
N ILE A 8 7.36 -0.52 3.55
CA ILE A 8 7.92 -0.28 4.88
C ILE A 8 6.72 -0.14 5.81
N LEU A 9 6.51 -1.19 6.59
CA LEU A 9 5.46 -1.23 7.59
C LEU A 9 5.90 -0.43 8.81
N SER A 10 5.08 0.54 9.18
CA SER A 10 5.28 1.35 10.38
C SER A 10 3.95 1.38 11.15
N PRO A 11 3.75 0.50 12.15
CA PRO A 11 4.73 -0.41 12.76
C PRO A 11 5.02 -1.69 11.93
N ASN A 12 6.23 -2.23 12.08
CA ASN A 12 6.73 -3.40 11.37
C ASN A 12 6.18 -4.71 11.96
N GLN A 13 4.93 -5.06 11.66
CA GLN A 13 4.31 -6.31 12.10
C GLN A 13 3.29 -6.83 11.09
N THR A 14 3.16 -8.15 11.02
CA THR A 14 1.91 -8.82 10.65
C THR A 14 0.79 -8.15 11.45
N PHE A 15 -0.10 -7.44 10.76
CA PHE A 15 -1.21 -6.74 11.40
C PHE A 15 -2.19 -7.81 11.90
N GLU A 16 -2.04 -8.24 13.15
CA GLU A 16 -3.14 -8.85 13.88
C GLU A 16 -4.20 -7.76 14.03
N LEU A 17 -5.35 -7.95 13.38
CA LEU A 17 -6.44 -7.00 13.42
C LEU A 17 -6.95 -6.77 14.85
N VAL A 18 -6.53 -5.66 15.46
CA VAL A 18 -7.27 -5.06 16.57
C VAL A 18 -8.42 -4.26 15.97
N GLN A 19 -9.64 -4.75 16.17
CA GLN A 19 -10.86 -4.10 15.66
C GLN A 19 -10.89 -2.62 16.07
N PHE A 20 -11.24 -1.75 15.11
CA PHE A 20 -11.33 -0.29 15.31
C PHE A 20 -9.99 0.43 15.56
N SER A 21 -8.86 -0.25 15.34
CA SER A 21 -7.54 0.40 15.36
C SER A 21 -7.28 1.20 14.07
N PRO A 22 -6.47 2.28 14.14
CA PRO A 22 -6.00 2.95 12.96
C PRO A 22 -4.88 2.14 12.29
N LEU A 23 -5.03 1.87 10.99
CA LEU A 23 -4.01 1.28 10.13
C LEU A 23 -3.31 2.41 9.36
N SER A 24 -1.99 2.53 9.53
CA SER A 24 -1.15 3.43 8.74
C SER A 24 0.03 2.66 8.16
N VAL A 25 0.15 2.63 6.84
CA VAL A 25 1.21 1.86 6.15
C VAL A 25 1.84 2.69 5.05
N SER A 26 3.17 2.70 5.01
CA SER A 26 3.94 3.38 3.97
C SER A 26 4.44 2.40 2.90
N CYS A 27 4.22 2.75 1.65
CA CYS A 27 4.75 2.09 0.49
C CYS A 27 5.75 3.02 -0.19
N SER A 28 6.94 2.50 -0.46
CA SER A 28 8.05 3.26 -1.02
C SER A 28 8.69 2.49 -2.17
N ALA A 29 9.17 3.22 -3.17
CA ALA A 29 9.85 2.64 -4.30
C ALA A 29 10.86 3.63 -4.88
N ASN A 30 11.91 3.09 -5.49
CA ASN A 30 12.97 3.89 -6.08
C ASN A 30 12.58 4.38 -7.48
N CYS A 31 11.88 5.51 -7.60
CA CYS A 31 11.65 6.17 -8.90
C CYS A 31 12.38 7.49 -9.03
N PHE A 32 12.83 7.78 -10.25
CA PHE A 32 13.22 9.11 -10.66
C PHE A 32 12.39 9.54 -11.89
N PRO A 33 11.62 10.64 -11.81
CA PRO A 33 11.27 11.42 -10.61
C PRO A 33 10.38 10.60 -9.67
N SER A 34 9.99 11.17 -8.52
CA SER A 34 9.20 10.47 -7.48
C SER A 34 8.03 9.66 -8.05
N CYS A 35 7.82 8.46 -7.51
CA CYS A 35 6.78 7.55 -8.01
C CYS A 35 5.38 8.14 -7.79
N GLN A 36 4.46 7.74 -8.65
CA GLN A 36 3.04 7.84 -8.39
C GLN A 36 2.58 6.56 -7.69
N TYR A 37 1.66 6.67 -6.73
CA TYR A 37 1.20 5.55 -5.94
C TYR A 37 -0.29 5.30 -6.13
N ARG A 38 -0.71 4.06 -5.91
CA ARG A 38 -2.13 3.68 -5.83
C ARG A 38 -2.30 2.53 -4.85
N TRP A 39 -3.26 2.67 -3.95
CA TRP A 39 -3.65 1.62 -3.01
C TRP A 39 -4.98 1.02 -3.41
N THR A 40 -5.03 -0.30 -3.49
CA THR A 40 -6.25 -1.09 -3.69
C THR A 40 -6.40 -2.07 -2.56
N GLY A 41 -7.59 -2.19 -1.97
CA GLY A 41 -7.85 -3.18 -0.91
C GLY A 41 -8.63 -4.39 -1.40
N PRO A 42 -9.13 -5.21 -0.46
CA PRO A 42 -10.01 -6.33 -0.76
C PRO A 42 -11.20 -5.89 -1.62
N GLY A 43 -11.57 -6.66 -2.64
CA GLY A 43 -12.66 -6.28 -3.55
C GLY A 43 -12.32 -5.20 -4.58
N ASN A 44 -11.04 -4.86 -4.77
CA ASN A 44 -10.55 -3.83 -5.69
C ASN A 44 -11.01 -2.40 -5.36
N TYR A 45 -11.42 -2.14 -4.12
CA TYR A 45 -11.72 -0.77 -3.68
C TYR A 45 -10.46 0.09 -3.68
N SER A 46 -10.57 1.33 -4.16
CA SER A 46 -9.48 2.31 -4.12
C SER A 46 -9.39 2.94 -2.73
N TYR A 47 -8.20 2.93 -2.14
CA TYR A 47 -7.93 3.50 -0.80
C TYR A 47 -7.08 4.77 -0.84
N GLY A 48 -6.56 5.14 -2.01
CA GLY A 48 -5.80 6.38 -2.18
C GLY A 48 -4.72 6.30 -3.25
N ASN A 49 -4.10 7.45 -3.51
CA ASN A 49 -3.06 7.64 -4.53
C ASN A 49 -1.74 8.18 -3.94
N THR A 50 -1.58 8.10 -2.62
CA THR A 50 -0.35 8.52 -1.93
C THR A 50 0.49 7.31 -1.55
N GLY A 51 1.76 7.55 -1.17
CA GLY A 51 2.62 6.51 -0.61
C GLY A 51 2.13 5.97 0.73
N VAL A 52 1.09 6.55 1.35
CA VAL A 52 0.57 6.15 2.66
C VAL A 52 -0.87 5.65 2.53
N LEU A 53 -1.12 4.45 3.04
CA LEU A 53 -2.46 3.93 3.31
C LEU A 53 -2.87 4.35 4.72
N SER A 54 -4.00 5.04 4.85
CA SER A 54 -4.57 5.44 6.13
C SER A 54 -6.01 4.96 6.24
N VAL A 55 -6.26 4.00 7.14
CA VAL A 55 -7.61 3.51 7.47
C VAL A 55 -7.87 3.83 8.94
N PRO A 56 -8.73 4.81 9.27
CA PRO A 56 -8.91 5.28 10.65
C PRO A 56 -9.44 4.21 11.61
N GLN A 57 -10.31 3.33 11.11
CA GLN A 57 -10.93 2.26 11.89
C GLN A 57 -11.03 1.01 11.01
N ILE A 58 -9.99 0.19 11.00
CA ILE A 58 -10.00 -1.08 10.27
C ILE A 58 -10.99 -2.04 10.95
N ARG A 59 -11.79 -2.72 10.15
CA ARG A 59 -12.77 -3.71 10.62
C ARG A 59 -12.45 -5.11 10.08
N ARG A 60 -12.98 -6.15 10.75
CA ARG A 60 -12.75 -7.54 10.32
C ARG A 60 -13.32 -7.86 8.94
N ASP A 61 -14.40 -7.20 8.53
CA ASP A 61 -14.95 -7.30 7.17
C ASP A 61 -14.08 -6.62 6.12
N GLN A 62 -13.12 -5.78 6.54
CA GLN A 62 -12.11 -5.16 5.67
C GLN A 62 -10.78 -5.92 5.70
N ALA A 63 -10.71 -7.06 6.40
CA ALA A 63 -9.57 -7.95 6.37
C ALA A 63 -9.33 -8.47 4.94
N GLY A 64 -8.06 -8.72 4.62
CA GLY A 64 -7.65 -9.22 3.31
C GLY A 64 -6.38 -8.55 2.82
N VAL A 65 -6.20 -8.57 1.50
CA VAL A 65 -4.97 -8.10 0.87
C VAL A 65 -5.14 -6.65 0.39
N PHE A 66 -4.28 -5.77 0.91
CA PHE A 66 -4.08 -4.43 0.38
C PHE A 66 -2.86 -4.43 -0.52
N THR A 67 -3.00 -3.92 -1.74
CA THR A 67 -1.93 -3.83 -2.73
C THR A 67 -1.56 -2.37 -2.94
N CYS A 68 -0.28 -2.07 -2.74
CA CYS A 68 0.31 -0.82 -3.20
C CYS A 68 0.85 -1.03 -4.61
N THR A 69 0.56 -0.11 -5.52
CA THR A 69 1.18 0.00 -6.84
C THR A 69 2.02 1.27 -6.90
N ALA A 70 3.31 1.16 -7.15
CA ALA A 70 4.20 2.28 -7.45
C ALA A 70 4.48 2.34 -8.95
N MET A 71 4.32 3.53 -9.55
CA MET A 71 4.43 3.76 -10.98
C MET A 71 5.51 4.82 -11.26
N ASN A 72 6.39 4.56 -12.22
CA ASN A 72 7.35 5.56 -12.66
C ASN A 72 6.69 6.49 -13.70
N PRO A 73 6.53 7.80 -13.42
CA PRO A 73 5.78 8.69 -14.30
C PRO A 73 6.49 8.99 -15.63
N ARG A 74 7.79 8.69 -15.77
CA ARG A 74 8.53 8.89 -17.02
C ARG A 74 8.51 7.68 -17.94
N ILE A 75 8.18 6.50 -17.42
CA ILE A 75 8.24 5.25 -18.17
C ILE A 75 6.83 4.65 -18.18
N PRO A 76 6.08 4.79 -19.28
CA PRO A 76 4.75 4.21 -19.41
C PRO A 76 4.77 2.71 -19.09
N ASN A 77 3.75 2.22 -18.40
CA ASN A 77 3.58 0.82 -18.01
C ASN A 77 4.67 0.24 -17.09
N ARG A 78 5.58 1.06 -16.56
CA ARG A 78 6.58 0.58 -15.59
C ARG A 78 6.11 0.82 -14.17
N SER A 79 5.53 -0.23 -13.59
CA SER A 79 5.10 -0.27 -12.21
C SER A 79 5.65 -1.50 -11.50
N THR A 80 5.61 -1.45 -10.18
CA THR A 80 5.80 -2.63 -9.33
C THR A 80 4.83 -2.54 -8.16
N THR A 81 4.48 -3.69 -7.62
CA THR A 81 3.43 -3.84 -6.63
C THR A 81 3.93 -4.61 -5.45
N ALA A 82 3.36 -4.32 -4.29
CA ALA A 82 3.60 -5.08 -3.09
C ALA A 82 2.31 -5.24 -2.30
N ASN A 83 2.22 -6.34 -1.57
CA ASN A 83 1.01 -6.80 -0.92
C ASN A 83 1.16 -6.77 0.60
N LEU A 84 0.14 -6.26 1.27
CA LEU A 84 -0.03 -6.26 2.71
C LEU A 84 -1.22 -7.16 3.03
N SER A 85 -0.96 -8.27 3.71
CA SER A 85 -2.02 -9.14 4.25
C SER A 85 -2.43 -8.65 5.63
N VAL A 86 -3.71 -8.31 5.77
CA VAL A 86 -4.35 -7.92 7.03
C VAL A 86 -5.27 -9.06 7.46
N THR A 87 -5.02 -9.66 8.62
CA THR A 87 -5.69 -10.89 9.10
C THR A 87 -6.35 -10.70 10.46
#